data_AF-A0A1Y3TEM0-F1
#
_entry.id   AF-A0A1Y3TEM0-F1
#
_cell.length_a   1.000
_cell.length_b   1.000
_cell.length_c   1.000
_cell.angle_alpha   90.00
_cell.angle_beta   90.00
_cell.angle_gamma   90.00
#
_symmetry.space_group_name_H-M   'P 1'
#
loop_
_entity.id
_entity.type
_entity.pdbx_description
1 polymer ?
#
loop_
_entity_poly.entity_id
_entity_poly.type
_entity_poly.pdbx_seq_one_letter_code
_entity_poly.pdbx_strand_id
1 'polypeptide(L)'
;MGKAYGFFEIPSVTAAVVAIDIMCKTAEVELVTWEKKLGGRLVTIIIRGDVSAVKQAIEAAAANGIKDPVCKVVIPSPHEEILKIVNDSANRVS
;
A
#
# COMPACT_ATOMS: atom_id res chain seq x y z
N MET A 1 5.72 -12.84 8.71
CA MET A 1 5.23 -11.91 7.68
C MET A 1 5.91 -12.19 6.35
N GLY A 2 5.14 -12.42 5.28
CA GLY A 2 5.66 -12.69 3.94
C GLY A 2 6.57 -11.61 3.36
N LYS A 3 7.22 -11.95 2.24
CA LYS A 3 8.13 -11.05 1.50
C LYS A 3 7.43 -10.26 0.40
N ALA A 4 6.12 -10.40 0.25
CA ALA A 4 5.39 -9.72 -0.81
C ALA A 4 5.06 -8.29 -0.40
N TYR A 5 5.11 -7.39 -1.38
CA TYR A 5 4.77 -5.98 -1.21
C TYR A 5 3.63 -5.59 -2.14
N GLY A 6 2.70 -4.83 -1.60
CA GLY A 6 1.60 -4.23 -2.32
C GLY A 6 1.82 -2.73 -2.43
N PHE A 7 1.67 -2.18 -3.63
CA PHE A 7 1.71 -0.75 -3.89
C PHE A 7 0.35 -0.32 -4.42
N PHE A 8 -0.24 0.67 -3.76
CA PHE A 8 -1.58 1.14 -4.08
C PHE A 8 -1.59 2.67 -4.09
N GLU A 9 -1.64 3.24 -5.29
CA GLU A 9 -1.63 4.68 -5.50
C GLU A 9 -3.06 5.18 -5.69
N ILE A 10 -3.50 6.11 -4.84
CA ILE A 10 -4.87 6.62 -4.81
C ILE A 10 -4.91 8.14 -4.61
N PRO A 11 -5.86 8.86 -5.25
CA PRO A 11 -5.99 10.29 -5.03
C PRO A 11 -6.61 10.58 -3.65
N SER A 12 -6.09 11.59 -2.95
CA SER A 12 -6.52 12.03 -1.60
C SER A 12 -6.02 11.19 -0.44
N VAL A 13 -5.46 11.88 0.58
CA VAL A 13 -5.14 11.30 1.90
C VAL A 13 -6.35 10.64 2.54
N THR A 14 -7.53 11.25 2.50
CA THR A 14 -8.73 10.66 3.14
C THR A 14 -9.14 9.35 2.48
N ALA A 15 -9.05 9.26 1.15
CA ALA A 15 -9.32 8.02 0.44
C ALA A 15 -8.26 6.96 0.76
N ALA A 16 -6.99 7.38 0.89
CA ALA A 16 -5.91 6.49 1.29
C ALA A 16 -6.09 5.92 2.71
N VAL A 17 -6.50 6.74 3.68
CA VAL A 17 -6.78 6.29 5.06
C VAL A 17 -7.85 5.20 5.07
N VAL A 18 -8.93 5.37 4.31
CA VAL A 18 -9.99 4.36 4.21
C VAL A 18 -9.52 3.11 3.48
N ALA A 19 -8.72 3.26 2.42
CA ALA A 19 -8.13 2.12 1.72
C ALA A 19 -7.22 1.30 2.66
N ILE A 20 -6.40 1.95 3.49
CA ILE A 20 -5.55 1.29 4.50
C ILE A 20 -6.41 0.51 5.50
N ASP A 21 -7.47 1.12 6.04
CA ASP A 21 -8.37 0.45 6.99
C ASP A 21 -9.01 -0.81 6.40
N ILE A 22 -9.46 -0.73 5.14
CA ILE A 22 -10.01 -1.88 4.41
C ILE A 22 -8.93 -2.97 4.22
N MET A 23 -7.72 -2.60 3.77
CA MET A 23 -6.62 -3.55 3.54
C MET A 23 -6.29 -4.33 4.82
N CYS A 24 -6.02 -3.63 5.92
CA CYS A 24 -5.59 -4.22 7.18
C CYS A 24 -6.69 -5.08 7.84
N LYS A 25 -7.97 -4.80 7.57
CA LYS A 25 -9.10 -5.61 8.07
C LYS A 25 -9.43 -6.80 7.18
N THR A 26 -9.06 -6.76 5.89
CA THR A 26 -9.41 -7.81 4.93
C THR A 26 -8.47 -9.00 5.02
N ALA A 27 -7.17 -8.76 5.23
CA ALA A 27 -6.15 -9.81 5.20
C ALA A 27 -5.02 -9.49 6.18
N GLU A 28 -4.20 -10.49 6.48
CA GLU A 28 -3.02 -10.35 7.34
C GLU A 28 -1.90 -9.60 6.58
N VAL A 29 -1.97 -8.26 6.61
CA VAL A 29 -1.01 -7.35 6.00
C VAL A 29 -0.65 -6.22 6.96
N GLU A 30 0.57 -5.71 6.82
CA GLU A 30 1.07 -4.58 7.59
C GLU A 30 1.27 -3.37 6.68
N LEU A 31 0.87 -2.19 7.13
CA LEU A 31 1.25 -0.93 6.51
C LEU A 31 2.73 -0.67 6.77
N VAL A 32 3.55 -0.68 5.72
CA VAL A 32 4.98 -0.41 5.82
C VAL A 32 5.24 1.10 5.85
N THR A 33 4.65 1.82 4.90
CA THR A 33 4.77 3.26 4.76
C THR A 33 3.72 3.78 3.79
N TRP A 34 3.63 5.10 3.67
CA TRP A 34 2.86 5.78 2.66
C TRP A 34 3.62 7.00 2.14
N GLU A 35 3.59 7.20 0.84
CA GLU A 35 4.22 8.35 0.19
C GLU A 35 3.15 9.36 -0.20
N LYS A 36 3.25 10.59 0.30
CA LYS A 36 2.37 11.69 -0.06
C LYS A 36 3.05 12.56 -1.09
N LYS A 37 2.51 12.61 -2.31
CA LYS A 37 2.94 13.52 -3.37
C LYS A 37 1.89 14.61 -3.59
N LEU A 38 2.31 15.70 -4.22
CA LEU A 38 1.42 16.83 -4.57
C LEU A 38 0.64 17.39 -3.37
N GLY A 39 1.30 17.52 -2.20
CA GLY A 39 0.64 17.98 -0.97
C GLY A 39 -0.43 17.02 -0.42
N GLY A 40 -0.32 15.72 -0.70
CA GLY A 40 -1.30 14.71 -0.28
C GLY A 40 -2.45 14.49 -1.27
N ARG A 41 -2.39 15.11 -2.45
CA ARG A 41 -3.38 14.86 -3.51
C ARG A 41 -3.21 13.51 -4.17
N LEU A 42 -2.02 12.92 -4.10
CA LEU A 42 -1.70 11.57 -4.56
C LEU A 42 -0.95 10.84 -3.46
N VAL A 43 -1.43 9.66 -3.08
CA VAL A 43 -0.85 8.88 -1.99
C VAL A 43 -0.56 7.47 -2.47
N THR A 44 0.69 7.04 -2.34
CA THR A 44 1.09 5.65 -2.58
C THR A 44 1.15 4.93 -1.24
N ILE A 45 0.23 4.01 -1.01
CA ILE A 45 0.21 3.12 0.16
C ILE A 45 1.10 1.93 -0.14
N ILE A 46 1.94 1.54 0.82
CA ILE A 46 2.82 0.37 0.70
C ILE A 46 2.52 -0.59 1.84
N ILE A 47 2.02 -1.77 1.50
CA ILE A 47 1.72 -2.85 2.46
C ILE A 47 2.64 -4.05 2.25
N ARG A 48 2.80 -4.87 3.29
CA ARG A 48 3.60 -6.10 3.26
C ARG A 48 2.80 -7.27 3.84
N GLY A 49 2.99 -8.45 3.28
CA GLY A 49 2.39 -9.69 3.77
C GLY A 49 2.76 -10.89 2.91
N ASP A 50 1.98 -11.96 3.03
CA ASP A 50 2.03 -13.07 2.09
C ASP A 50 1.39 -12.68 0.76
N VAL A 51 1.81 -13.31 -0.35
CA VAL A 51 1.40 -12.93 -1.70
C VAL A 51 -0.13 -12.94 -1.87
N SER A 52 -0.80 -13.95 -1.31
CA SER A 52 -2.27 -14.06 -1.32
C SER A 52 -2.93 -12.98 -0.48
N ALA A 53 -2.44 -12.74 0.74
CA ALA A 53 -2.96 -11.71 1.64
C ALA A 53 -2.86 -10.31 1.03
N VAL A 54 -1.71 -9.96 0.44
CA VAL A 54 -1.49 -8.67 -0.23
C VAL A 54 -2.41 -8.49 -1.43
N LYS A 55 -2.62 -9.53 -2.25
CA LYS A 55 -3.59 -9.48 -3.37
C LYS A 55 -5.00 -9.22 -2.88
N GLN A 56 -5.46 -9.99 -1.89
CA GLN A 56 -6.80 -9.85 -1.31
C GLN A 56 -7.02 -8.45 -0.73
N ALA A 57 -6.04 -7.92 0.02
CA ALA A 57 -6.10 -6.58 0.58
C ALA A 57 -6.25 -5.50 -0.50
N ILE A 58 -5.42 -5.56 -1.56
CA ILE A 58 -5.46 -4.59 -2.67
C ILE A 58 -6.78 -4.66 -3.44
N GLU A 59 -7.27 -5.87 -3.73
CA GLU A 59 -8.52 -6.06 -4.46
C GLU A 59 -9.72 -5.55 -3.67
N ALA A 60 -9.77 -5.84 -2.36
CA ALA A 60 -10.83 -5.36 -1.49
C ALA A 60 -10.84 -3.83 -1.36
N ALA A 61 -9.67 -3.20 -1.20
CA ALA A 61 -9.57 -1.75 -1.13
C ALA A 61 -9.89 -1.07 -2.46
N ALA A 62 -9.55 -1.68 -3.60
CA ALA A 62 -9.95 -1.18 -4.91
C ALA A 62 -11.46 -1.27 -5.13
N ALA A 63 -12.12 -2.31 -4.62
CA ALA A 63 -13.56 -2.51 -4.81
C ALA A 63 -14.43 -1.69 -3.84
N ASN A 64 -13.96 -1.48 -2.61
CA ASN A 64 -14.76 -0.88 -1.53
C ASN A 64 -14.25 0.49 -1.07
N GLY A 65 -13.20 1.01 -1.71
CA GLY A 65 -12.63 2.32 -1.38
C GLY A 65 -13.52 3.49 -1.77
N ILE A 66 -13.24 4.67 -1.19
CA ILE A 66 -13.96 5.92 -1.52
C ILE A 66 -13.64 6.40 -2.95
N LYS A 67 -12.48 6.03 -3.48
CA LYS A 67 -12.03 6.38 -4.83
C LYS A 67 -11.32 5.21 -5.48
N ASP A 68 -11.35 5.18 -6.80
CA ASP A 68 -10.53 4.27 -7.58
C ASP A 68 -9.04 4.58 -7.41
N PRO A 69 -8.18 3.55 -7.28
CA PRO A 69 -6.74 3.75 -7.34
C PRO A 69 -6.33 4.20 -8.75
N VAL A 70 -5.32 5.06 -8.82
CA VAL A 70 -4.61 5.40 -10.06
C VAL A 70 -3.80 4.20 -10.53
N CYS A 71 -3.14 3.50 -9.60
CA CYS A 71 -2.32 2.34 -9.89
C CYS A 71 -2.34 1.35 -8.71
N LYS A 72 -2.28 0.06 -9.01
CA LYS A 72 -2.12 -1.01 -8.01
C LYS A 72 -1.24 -2.12 -8.54
N VAL A 73 -0.31 -2.61 -7.72
CA VAL A 73 0.58 -3.74 -8.09
C VAL A 73 0.94 -4.57 -6.87
N VAL A 74 1.06 -5.88 -7.07
CA VAL A 74 1.61 -6.82 -6.08
C VAL A 74 2.93 -7.37 -6.62
N ILE A 75 3.98 -7.25 -5.82
CA ILE A 75 5.30 -7.81 -6.10
C ILE A 75 5.58 -8.92 -5.10
N PRO A 76 5.56 -10.21 -5.51
CA PRO A 76 5.75 -11.34 -4.60
C PRO A 76 7.11 -11.39 -3.89
N SER A 77 8.16 -10.95 -4.59
CA SER A 77 9.54 -10.93 -4.10
C SER A 77 10.27 -9.74 -4.72
N PRO A 78 10.13 -8.53 -4.16
CA PRO A 78 10.77 -7.34 -4.70
C PRO A 78 12.30 -7.42 -4.58
N HIS A 79 12.98 -6.82 -5.56
CA HIS A 79 14.43 -6.70 -5.58
C HIS A 79 14.92 -5.83 -4.40
N GLU A 80 16.17 -6.05 -3.95
CA GLU A 80 16.73 -5.33 -2.79
C GLU A 80 16.71 -3.81 -2.95
N GLU A 81 16.94 -3.30 -4.15
CA GLU A 81 16.84 -1.85 -4.46
C GLU A 81 15.43 -1.29 -4.18
N ILE A 82 14.38 -2.07 -4.42
CA ILE A 82 13.00 -1.65 -4.08
C ILE A 82 12.84 -1.59 -2.56
N LEU A 83 13.40 -2.57 -1.84
CA LEU A 83 13.35 -2.58 -0.38
C LEU A 83 14.09 -1.38 0.22
N LYS A 84 15.23 -0.99 -0.34
CA LYS A 84 15.95 0.24 0.08
C LYS A 84 15.07 1.47 -0.06
N ILE A 85 14.44 1.67 -1.22
CA ILE A 85 13.54 2.81 -1.46
C ILE A 85 12.37 2.83 -0.46
N VAL A 86 11.77 1.67 -0.20
CA VAL A 86 10.65 1.54 0.75
C VAL A 86 11.10 1.84 2.18
N ASN A 87 12.27 1.36 2.60
CA ASN A 87 12.80 1.62 3.93
C ASN A 87 13.17 3.10 4.13
N ASP A 88 13.77 3.73 3.11
CA ASP A 88 14.05 5.17 3.12
C ASP A 88 12.77 5.99 3.23
N SER A 89 11.67 5.51 2.64
CA SER A 89 10.35 6.09 2.80
C SER A 89 9.82 5.93 4.22
N ALA A 90 9.86 4.71 4.78
CA ALA A 90 9.37 4.43 6.13
C ALA A 90 10.05 5.31 7.18
N ASN A 91 11.37 5.50 7.08
CA ASN A 91 12.16 6.32 7.99
C ASN A 91 11.82 7.82 7.96
N ARG A 92 11.11 8.31 6.93
CA ARG A 92 10.66 9.72 6.84
C ARG A 92 9.32 9.96 7.53
N VAL A 93 8.58 8.90 7.84
CA VAL A 93 7.22 8.95 8.39
C VAL A 93 7.22 8.67 9.90
N SER A 94 8.23 7.96 10.41
CA SER A 94 8.50 7.68 11.83
C SER A 94 9.15 8.85 12.56
#